data_AF-A0A968TDB5-F1
#
_entry.id   AF-A0A968TDB5-F1
#
_cell.length_a   1.000
_cell.length_b   1.000
_cell.length_c   1.000
_cell.angle_alpha   90.00
_cell.angle_beta   90.00
_cell.angle_gamma   90.00
#
_symmetry.space_group_name_H-M   'P 1'
#
loop_
_entity.id
_entity.type
_entity.pdbx_description
1 polymer ?
#
loop_
_entity_poly.entity_id
_entity_poly.type
_entity_poly.pdbx_seq_one_letter_code
_entity_poly.pdbx_strand_id
1 'polypeptide(L)'
;MSQRRGLGWHWLAALLLVVGVGLAVAGLHAPRPAIVTLEWQTASEVGTLGFLIYRSEQADGDYTQLTPRMLPAAPDPLTGDTHTYRDTTAQAGITYFYLLEDLAADGTRTRHGPIIVAATAVRWAWLIAGAGLVLGGLGLVAWRVVGRG
;
A
#
# COMPACT_ATOMS: atom_id res chain seq x y z
N MET A 1 40.50 -41.02 8.08
CA MET A 1 40.19 -39.98 7.07
C MET A 1 38.69 -39.72 7.07
N SER A 2 38.26 -38.60 7.66
CA SER A 2 36.85 -38.21 7.75
C SER A 2 36.45 -37.51 6.45
N GLN A 3 35.61 -38.17 5.66
CA GLN A 3 35.06 -37.61 4.43
C GLN A 3 33.96 -36.60 4.81
N ARG A 4 34.31 -35.31 4.89
CA ARG A 4 33.31 -34.24 5.04
C ARG A 4 32.43 -34.25 3.79
N ARG A 5 31.22 -34.81 3.89
CA ARG A 5 30.18 -34.72 2.86
C ARG A 5 29.73 -33.27 2.77
N GLY A 6 30.38 -32.49 1.90
CA GLY A 6 29.92 -31.16 1.54
C GLY A 6 28.51 -31.24 0.96
N LEU A 7 27.70 -30.21 1.19
CA LEU A 7 26.35 -30.11 0.64
C LEU A 7 26.42 -30.26 -0.89
N GLY A 8 25.84 -31.34 -1.42
CA GLY A 8 25.86 -31.61 -2.86
C GLY A 8 25.16 -30.50 -3.63
N TRP A 9 25.67 -30.16 -4.81
CA TRP A 9 25.11 -29.13 -5.69
C TRP A 9 23.59 -29.21 -5.90
N HIS A 10 23.06 -30.42 -6.07
CA HIS A 10 21.63 -30.65 -6.26
C HIS A 10 20.81 -30.21 -5.03
N TRP A 11 21.36 -30.34 -3.82
CA TRP A 11 20.73 -29.84 -2.60
C TRP A 11 20.77 -28.31 -2.54
N LEU A 12 21.85 -27.68 -3.03
CA LEU A 12 21.92 -26.21 -3.14
C LEU A 12 20.92 -25.68 -4.17
N ALA A 13 20.85 -26.29 -5.36
CA ALA A 13 19.90 -25.90 -6.40
C ALA A 13 18.44 -26.14 -5.97
N ALA A 14 18.14 -27.28 -5.34
CA ALA A 14 16.82 -27.58 -4.79
C ALA A 14 16.44 -26.57 -3.69
N LEU A 15 17.38 -26.21 -2.82
CA LEU A 15 17.16 -25.20 -1.78
C LEU A 15 16.81 -23.83 -2.39
N LEU A 16 17.55 -23.38 -3.41
CA LEU A 16 17.27 -22.09 -4.08
C LEU A 16 15.89 -22.07 -4.74
N LEU A 17 15.48 -23.18 -5.37
CA LEU A 17 14.16 -23.29 -5.98
C LEU A 17 13.04 -23.30 -4.94
N VAL A 18 13.16 -24.10 -3.88
CA VAL A 18 12.13 -24.18 -2.82
C VAL A 18 12.01 -22.86 -2.07
N VAL A 19 13.13 -22.22 -1.73
CA VAL A 19 13.13 -20.91 -1.07
C VAL A 19 12.61 -19.83 -2.01
N GLY A 20 13.01 -19.83 -3.29
CA GLY A 20 12.52 -18.87 -4.28
C GLY A 20 11.00 -18.96 -4.49
N VAL A 21 10.45 -20.16 -4.63
CA VAL A 21 9.00 -20.40 -4.72
C VAL A 21 8.31 -20.01 -3.42
N GLY A 22 8.86 -20.38 -2.27
CA GLY A 22 8.33 -20.01 -0.95
C GLY A 22 8.23 -18.50 -0.77
N LEU A 23 9.26 -17.74 -1.16
CA LEU A 23 9.26 -16.27 -1.13
C LEU A 23 8.27 -15.67 -2.12
N ALA A 24 8.13 -16.25 -3.32
CA ALA A 24 7.13 -15.78 -4.29
C ALA A 24 5.70 -15.97 -3.76
N VAL A 25 5.40 -17.14 -3.18
CA VAL A 25 4.09 -17.42 -2.55
C VAL A 25 3.86 -16.51 -1.35
N ALA A 26 4.84 -16.33 -0.47
CA ALA A 26 4.74 -15.42 0.66
C ALA A 26 4.45 -13.98 0.21
N GLY A 27 5.11 -13.52 -0.86
CA GLY A 27 4.87 -12.20 -1.45
C GLY A 27 3.45 -12.00 -1.99
N LEU A 28 2.77 -13.06 -2.44
CA LEU A 28 1.37 -12.98 -2.88
C LEU A 28 0.39 -12.76 -1.72
N HIS A 29 0.71 -13.29 -0.54
CA HIS A 29 -0.11 -13.21 0.67
C HIS A 29 0.23 -12.02 1.57
N ALA A 30 1.38 -11.38 1.37
CA ALA A 30 1.79 -10.22 2.15
C ALA A 30 0.77 -9.07 2.02
N PRO A 31 0.52 -8.31 3.12
CA PRO A 31 -0.26 -7.08 3.04
C PRO A 31 0.28 -6.17 1.94
N ARG A 32 -0.64 -5.57 1.19
CA ARG A 32 -0.28 -4.71 0.06
C ARG A 32 -0.58 -3.27 0.45
N PRO A 33 0.30 -2.59 1.20
CA PRO A 33 0.05 -1.22 1.58
C PRO A 33 -0.12 -0.37 0.32
N ALA A 34 -1.15 0.45 0.34
CA ALA A 34 -1.39 1.48 -0.64
C ALA A 34 -1.45 2.82 0.08
N ILE A 35 -1.27 3.88 -0.70
CA ILE A 35 -1.35 5.24 -0.18
C ILE A 35 -2.38 5.96 -1.02
N VAL A 36 -3.43 6.45 -0.37
CA VAL A 36 -4.42 7.31 -0.99
C VAL A 36 -4.18 8.73 -0.50
N THR A 37 -3.96 9.65 -1.43
CA THR A 37 -3.86 11.08 -1.13
C THR A 37 -5.18 11.73 -1.52
N LEU A 38 -5.86 12.30 -0.54
CA LEU A 38 -7.02 13.17 -0.75
C LEU A 38 -6.53 14.60 -0.86
N GLU A 39 -7.06 15.33 -1.83
CA GLU A 39 -6.81 16.74 -2.03
C GLU A 39 -8.14 17.44 -2.24
N TRP A 40 -8.33 18.57 -1.57
CA TRP A 40 -9.49 19.43 -1.76
C TRP A 40 -9.05 20.89 -1.69
N GLN A 41 -9.84 21.74 -2.33
CA GLN A 41 -9.60 23.17 -2.35
C GLN A 41 -10.86 23.91 -1.92
N THR A 42 -10.68 24.96 -1.13
CA THR A 42 -11.74 25.88 -0.73
C THR A 42 -11.48 27.25 -1.33
N ALA A 43 -12.55 28.01 -1.60
CA ALA A 43 -12.44 29.41 -2.03
C ALA A 43 -12.48 30.38 -0.84
N SER A 44 -13.12 29.97 0.26
CA SER A 44 -13.21 30.69 1.52
C SER A 44 -13.56 29.71 2.63
N GLU A 45 -13.06 29.97 3.82
CA GLU A 45 -13.25 29.17 5.04
C GLU A 45 -13.71 30.02 6.22
N VAL A 46 -14.36 31.16 5.93
CA VAL A 46 -14.93 32.02 6.97
C VAL A 46 -15.90 31.21 7.83
N GLY A 47 -15.61 31.17 9.13
CA GLY A 47 -16.41 30.42 10.10
C GLY A 47 -16.14 28.90 10.12
N THR A 48 -15.22 28.38 9.30
CA THR A 48 -14.79 26.98 9.34
C THR A 48 -13.74 26.78 10.42
N LEU A 49 -13.91 25.79 11.30
CA LEU A 49 -12.93 25.40 12.30
C LEU A 49 -11.90 24.42 11.73
N GLY A 50 -12.32 23.60 10.77
CA GLY A 50 -11.45 22.64 10.12
C GLY A 50 -12.21 21.45 9.53
N PHE A 51 -11.46 20.39 9.27
CA PHE A 51 -11.92 19.25 8.47
C PHE A 51 -11.66 17.90 9.16
N LEU A 52 -12.54 16.95 8.87
CA LEU A 52 -12.41 15.55 9.25
C LEU A 52 -12.54 14.67 8.01
N ILE A 53 -11.74 13.60 7.96
CA ILE A 53 -11.79 12.63 6.87
C ILE A 53 -12.37 11.33 7.39
N TYR A 54 -13.28 10.76 6.62
CA TYR A 54 -13.86 9.46 6.88
C TYR A 54 -13.67 8.50 5.71
N ARG A 55 -13.62 7.20 6.02
CA ARG A 55 -13.48 6.12 5.03
C ARG A 55 -14.44 4.96 5.33
N SER A 56 -15.01 4.38 4.28
CA SER A 56 -15.69 3.10 4.31
C SER A 56 -15.23 2.18 3.17
N GLU A 57 -15.47 0.88 3.31
CA GLU A 57 -15.31 -0.10 2.22
C GLU A 57 -16.63 -0.33 1.45
N GLN A 58 -17.71 0.35 1.86
CA GLN A 58 -19.04 0.29 1.26
C GLN A 58 -19.57 1.70 1.02
N ALA A 59 -20.30 1.91 -0.09
CA ALA A 59 -20.83 3.22 -0.46
C ALA A 59 -21.76 3.80 0.62
N ASP A 60 -22.70 2.98 1.08
CA ASP A 60 -23.73 3.31 2.08
C ASP A 60 -23.45 2.68 3.45
N GLY A 61 -22.19 2.28 3.70
CA GLY A 61 -21.80 1.62 4.94
C GLY A 61 -21.44 2.59 6.06
N ASP A 62 -21.00 2.02 7.18
CA ASP A 62 -20.46 2.81 8.28
C ASP A 62 -19.10 3.41 7.89
N TYR A 63 -18.97 4.70 8.10
CA TYR A 63 -17.76 5.46 7.83
C TYR A 63 -16.93 5.61 9.10
N THR A 64 -15.67 5.20 9.03
CA THR A 64 -14.71 5.36 10.13
C THR A 64 -13.91 6.64 9.94
N GLN A 65 -13.78 7.45 10.98
CA GLN A 65 -12.94 8.64 10.97
C GLN A 65 -11.46 8.25 10.89
N LEU A 66 -10.74 8.76 9.90
CA LEU A 66 -9.31 8.52 9.73
C LEU A 66 -8.44 9.56 10.42
N THR A 67 -8.92 10.79 10.54
CA THR A 67 -8.20 11.89 11.19
C THR A 67 -8.34 11.80 12.71
N PRO A 68 -7.26 11.57 13.47
CA PRO A 68 -7.34 11.46 14.94
C PRO A 68 -7.62 12.81 15.62
N ARG A 69 -7.27 13.90 14.94
CA ARG A 69 -7.60 15.28 15.30
C ARG A 69 -8.10 16.01 14.06
N MET A 70 -8.85 17.07 14.27
CA MET A 70 -9.30 17.96 13.20
C MET A 70 -8.10 18.50 12.41
N LEU A 71 -8.22 18.49 11.10
CA LEU A 71 -7.30 19.18 10.21
C LEU A 71 -7.66 20.67 10.23
N PRO A 72 -6.67 21.58 10.36
CA PRO A 72 -6.96 23.01 10.52
C PRO A 72 -7.58 23.60 9.26
N ALA A 73 -8.36 24.66 9.45
CA ALA A 73 -8.75 25.56 8.37
C ALA A 73 -7.54 26.34 7.82
N ALA A 74 -7.76 27.05 6.72
CA ALA A 74 -6.82 27.94 6.04
C ALA A 74 -6.26 28.99 7.01
N PRO A 75 -4.97 29.37 6.89
CA PRO A 75 -4.40 30.47 7.66
C PRO A 75 -5.12 31.80 7.44
N ASP A 76 -5.57 32.06 6.20
CA ASP A 76 -6.47 33.16 5.86
C ASP A 76 -7.84 32.61 5.41
N PRO A 77 -8.89 32.76 6.23
CA PRO A 77 -10.21 32.24 5.91
C PRO A 77 -10.88 32.96 4.73
N LEU A 78 -10.43 34.15 4.34
CA LEU A 78 -11.02 34.87 3.21
C LEU A 78 -10.60 34.29 1.86
N THR A 79 -9.43 33.67 1.78
CA THR A 79 -8.90 33.10 0.53
C THR A 79 -9.03 31.59 0.43
N GLY A 80 -9.39 30.91 1.53
CA GLY A 80 -9.36 29.46 1.62
C GLY A 80 -7.94 28.91 1.44
N ASP A 81 -7.82 27.61 1.18
CA ASP A 81 -6.54 26.95 0.93
C ASP A 81 -6.72 25.66 0.11
N THR A 82 -5.61 25.08 -0.33
CA THR A 82 -5.52 23.70 -0.81
C THR A 82 -5.04 22.81 0.31
N HIS A 83 -5.84 21.79 0.63
CA HIS A 83 -5.58 20.87 1.73
C HIS A 83 -5.28 19.48 1.21
N THR A 84 -4.48 18.73 1.97
CA THR A 84 -4.16 17.34 1.65
C THR A 84 -4.23 16.44 2.87
N TYR A 85 -4.67 15.20 2.65
CA TYR A 85 -4.64 14.14 3.65
C TYR A 85 -4.13 12.83 3.03
N ARG A 86 -3.20 12.17 3.71
CA ARG A 86 -2.58 10.92 3.25
C ARG A 86 -3.03 9.74 4.10
N ASP A 87 -3.88 8.89 3.53
CA ASP A 87 -4.23 7.61 4.13
C ASP A 87 -3.15 6.57 3.80
N THR A 88 -2.33 6.25 4.80
CA THR A 88 -1.25 5.25 4.73
C THR A 88 -1.69 3.85 5.20
N THR A 89 -2.97 3.71 5.59
CA THR A 89 -3.53 2.45 6.11
C THR A 89 -4.34 1.69 5.05
N ALA A 90 -4.55 2.30 3.88
CA ALA A 90 -5.23 1.68 2.76
C ALA A 90 -4.48 0.43 2.26
N GLN A 91 -5.24 -0.56 1.80
CA GLN A 91 -4.70 -1.77 1.20
C GLN A 91 -5.07 -1.85 -0.28
N ALA A 92 -4.10 -2.23 -1.11
CA ALA A 92 -4.31 -2.37 -2.54
C ALA A 92 -5.26 -3.53 -2.87
N GLY A 93 -6.08 -3.33 -3.89
CA GLY A 93 -7.13 -4.25 -4.30
C GLY A 93 -8.46 -4.02 -3.59
N ILE A 94 -8.50 -3.10 -2.62
CA ILE A 94 -9.74 -2.66 -1.96
C ILE A 94 -10.22 -1.36 -2.61
N THR A 95 -11.54 -1.26 -2.78
CA THR A 95 -12.20 -0.01 -3.16
C THR A 95 -12.69 0.69 -1.91
N TYR A 96 -12.25 1.93 -1.72
CA TYR A 96 -12.60 2.75 -0.57
C TYR A 96 -13.49 3.91 -1.00
N PHE A 97 -14.36 4.31 -0.08
CA PHE A 97 -15.24 5.46 -0.20
C PHE A 97 -14.80 6.48 0.84
N TYR A 98 -14.48 7.69 0.41
CA TYR A 98 -14.00 8.75 1.30
C TYR A 98 -14.98 9.91 1.37
N LEU A 99 -15.25 10.38 2.59
CA LEU A 99 -16.00 11.59 2.86
C LEU A 99 -15.10 12.64 3.49
N LEU A 100 -15.25 13.88 3.06
CA LEU A 100 -14.73 15.07 3.71
C LEU A 100 -15.86 15.69 4.52
N GLU A 101 -15.62 16.02 5.79
CA GLU A 101 -16.56 16.79 6.61
C GLU A 101 -15.91 18.09 7.05
N ASP A 102 -16.53 19.24 6.78
CA ASP A 102 -16.18 20.51 7.41
C ASP A 102 -17.02 20.74 8.67
N LEU A 103 -16.38 21.34 9.68
CA LEU A 103 -17.04 21.79 10.90
C LEU A 103 -16.97 23.31 10.98
N ALA A 104 -18.12 23.95 11.14
CA ALA A 104 -18.22 25.38 11.36
C ALA A 104 -18.20 25.74 12.86
N ALA A 105 -17.89 27.00 13.16
CA ALA A 105 -17.81 27.54 14.53
C ALA A 105 -19.14 27.54 15.27
N ASP A 106 -20.26 27.50 14.55
CA ASP A 106 -21.61 27.36 15.10
C ASP A 106 -22.01 25.89 15.38
N GLY A 107 -21.12 24.94 15.08
CA GLY A 107 -21.35 23.51 15.23
C GLY A 107 -21.98 22.82 14.02
N THR A 108 -22.27 23.56 12.95
CA THR A 108 -22.76 22.98 11.68
C THR A 108 -21.70 22.05 11.10
N ARG A 109 -22.15 20.89 10.61
CA ARG A 109 -21.30 19.87 9.97
C ARG A 109 -21.82 19.61 8.57
N THR A 110 -20.95 19.75 7.58
CA THR A 110 -21.30 19.49 6.17
C THR A 110 -20.40 18.40 5.63
N ARG A 111 -20.99 17.39 4.97
CA ARG A 111 -20.24 16.29 4.35
C ARG A 111 -20.24 16.41 2.84
N HIS A 112 -19.08 16.12 2.25
CA HIS A 112 -18.83 16.11 0.81
C HIS A 112 -18.36 14.72 0.37
N GLY A 113 -18.88 14.27 -0.77
CA GLY A 113 -18.59 12.95 -1.34
C GLY A 113 -19.78 11.97 -1.22
N PRO A 114 -19.54 10.65 -1.20
CA PRO A 114 -18.22 10.03 -1.18
C PRO A 114 -17.49 10.10 -2.52
N ILE A 115 -16.16 10.16 -2.47
CA ILE A 115 -15.33 9.84 -3.63
C ILE A 115 -14.90 8.37 -3.57
N ILE A 116 -14.86 7.71 -4.72
CA ILE A 116 -14.55 6.29 -4.84
C ILE A 116 -13.12 6.13 -5.33
N VAL A 117 -12.30 5.41 -4.57
CA VAL A 117 -10.88 5.18 -4.88
C VAL A 117 -10.56 3.69 -4.85
N ALA A 118 -10.12 3.16 -5.99
CA ALA A 118 -9.53 1.83 -6.06
C ALA A 118 -8.05 1.92 -5.66
N ALA A 119 -7.68 1.41 -4.48
CA ALA A 119 -6.31 1.42 -4.02
C ALA A 119 -5.44 0.45 -4.85
N THR A 120 -4.31 0.93 -5.37
CA THR A 120 -3.38 0.12 -6.18
C THR A 120 -2.00 0.05 -5.53
N ALA A 121 -1.31 -1.07 -5.69
CA ALA A 121 0.06 -1.27 -5.18
C ALA A 121 1.08 -1.23 -6.31
N VAL A 122 2.26 -0.69 -6.01
CA VAL A 122 3.43 -0.79 -6.88
C VAL A 122 4.18 -2.07 -6.53
N ARG A 123 4.26 -3.02 -7.48
CA ARG A 123 4.74 -4.39 -7.24
C ARG A 123 6.07 -4.63 -7.94
N TRP A 124 7.16 -4.76 -7.20
CA TRP A 124 8.42 -5.27 -7.80
C TRP A 124 9.36 -5.99 -6.84
N ALA A 125 9.52 -5.55 -5.59
CA ALA A 125 10.55 -6.10 -4.68
C ALA A 125 10.50 -7.64 -4.48
N TRP A 126 9.35 -8.20 -4.12
CA TRP A 126 9.22 -9.64 -3.87
C TRP A 126 9.25 -10.51 -5.13
N LEU A 127 8.76 -9.98 -6.26
CA LEU A 127 8.84 -10.69 -7.54
C LEU A 127 10.28 -10.80 -8.02
N ILE A 128 11.07 -9.74 -7.86
CA ILE A 128 12.49 -9.73 -8.25
C ILE A 128 13.30 -10.68 -7.36
N ALA A 129 13.07 -10.64 -6.04
CA ALA A 129 13.77 -11.53 -5.11
C ALA A 129 13.49 -13.02 -5.37
N GLY A 130 12.21 -13.39 -5.54
CA GLY A 130 11.80 -14.75 -5.87
C GLY A 130 12.33 -15.20 -7.24
N ALA A 131 12.18 -14.36 -8.27
CA ALA A 131 12.68 -14.66 -9.61
C ALA A 131 14.21 -14.82 -9.65
N GLY A 132 14.95 -13.99 -8.91
CA GLY A 132 16.41 -14.08 -8.83
C GLY A 132 16.91 -15.42 -8.27
N LEU A 133 16.28 -15.93 -7.21
CA LEU A 133 16.64 -17.22 -6.63
C LEU A 133 16.28 -18.40 -7.55
N VAL A 134 15.13 -18.32 -8.23
CA VAL A 134 14.72 -19.33 -9.20
C VAL A 134 15.67 -19.37 -10.40
N LEU A 135 15.98 -18.20 -10.98
CA LEU A 135 16.93 -18.09 -12.10
C LEU A 135 18.33 -18.56 -11.70
N GLY A 136 18.77 -18.23 -10.48
CA GLY A 136 20.00 -18.76 -9.90
C GLY A 136 19.99 -20.29 -9.89
N GLY A 137 18.98 -20.91 -9.26
CA GLY A 137 18.83 -22.37 -9.19
C GLY A 137 18.76 -23.05 -10.57
N LEU A 138 18.06 -22.46 -11.54
CA LEU A 138 18.00 -22.96 -12.92
C LEU A 138 19.34 -22.84 -13.65
N GLY A 139 20.06 -21.74 -13.48
CA GLY A 139 21.40 -21.55 -14.03
C GLY A 139 22.40 -22.59 -13.49
N LEU A 140 22.30 -22.92 -12.20
CA LEU A 140 23.07 -24.01 -11.58
C LEU A 140 22.78 -25.37 -12.25
N VAL A 141 21.50 -25.68 -12.53
CA VAL A 141 21.15 -26.92 -13.25
C VAL A 141 21.71 -26.90 -14.68
N ALA A 142 21.50 -25.82 -15.43
CA ALA A 142 21.90 -25.70 -16.82
C ALA A 142 23.42 -25.77 -17.01
N TRP A 143 24.20 -25.07 -16.19
CA TRP A 143 25.67 -25.05 -16.27
C TRP A 143 26.27 -26.46 -16.12
N ARG A 144 25.68 -27.33 -15.30
CA ARG A 144 26.17 -28.71 -15.11
C ARG A 144 25.74 -29.69 -16.19
N VAL A 145 24.61 -29.43 -16.85
CA VAL A 145 24.09 -30.27 -17.94
C VAL A 145 24.80 -29.94 -19.26
N VAL A 146 25.04 -28.64 -19.53
CA VAL A 146 25.60 -28.16 -20.80
C VAL A 146 27.13 -28.00 -20.73
N GLY A 147 27.69 -27.59 -19.59
CA GLY A 147 29.14 -27.35 -19.43
C GLY A 147 30.01 -28.60 -19.28
N ARG A 148 29.52 -29.77 -19.72
CA ARG A 148 30.27 -31.03 -19.77
C ARG A 148 30.49 -31.56 -21.20
N GLY A 149 30.11 -30.78 -22.22
CA GLY A 149 30.52 -31.00 -23.60
C GLY A 149 31.94 -30.52 -23.85
#